data_AF-A0A259LH19-F1
#
_entry.id   AF-A0A259LH19-F1
#
_cell.length_a   1.000
_cell.length_b   1.000
_cell.length_c   1.000
_cell.angle_alpha   90.00
_cell.angle_beta   90.00
_cell.angle_gamma   90.00
#
_symmetry.space_group_name_H-M   'P 1'
#
loop_
_entity.id
_entity.type
_entity.pdbx_description
1 polymer ?
#
loop_
_entity_poly.entity_id
_entity_poly.type
_entity_poly.pdbx_seq_one_letter_code
_entity_poly.pdbx_strand_id
1 'polypeptide(L)' 'VEHLQIADLLIGALSYLHRELSGNRAKEALIARIRHRSGYRLTFNTMIRELKFNLLIWSSRI' A
#
# COMPACT_ATOMS: atom_id res chain seq x y z
N VAL A 1 13.25 16.49 -2.13
CA VAL A 1 12.51 16.67 -0.86
C VAL A 1 11.12 16.03 -0.88
N GLU A 2 10.52 15.66 -2.03
CA GLU A 2 9.12 15.19 -2.09
C GLU A 2 8.87 13.70 -1.81
N HIS A 3 9.90 12.84 -1.85
CA HIS A 3 9.69 11.39 -1.73
C HIS A 3 9.17 10.96 -0.35
N LEU A 4 9.49 11.71 0.71
CA LEU A 4 9.02 11.40 2.06
C LEU A 4 7.49 11.55 2.17
N GLN A 5 6.93 12.62 1.60
CA GLN A 5 5.49 12.87 1.62
C GLN A 5 4.72 11.80 0.84
N ILE A 6 5.28 11.33 -0.29
CA ILE A 6 4.69 10.23 -1.05
C ILE A 6 4.75 8.93 -0.23
N ALA A 7 5.85 8.68 0.46
CA ALA A 7 5.98 7.51 1.33
C ALA A 7 4.91 7.54 2.44
N ASP A 8 4.72 8.68 3.11
CA ASP A 8 3.69 8.84 4.15
C ASP A 8 2.28 8.59 3.60
N LEU A 9 1.99 9.08 2.39
CA LEU A 9 0.72 8.86 1.71
C LEU A 9 0.48 7.37 1.43
N LEU A 10 1.50 6.66 0.93
CA LEU A 10 1.43 5.21 0.66
C LEU A 10 1.28 4.41 1.96
N ILE A 11 2.06 4.72 2.99
CA ILE A 11 2.01 4.08 4.31
C ILE A 11 0.62 4.26 4.93
N GLY A 12 0.05 5.48 4.86
CA GLY A 12 -1.28 5.77 5.38
C GLY A 12 -2.38 4.97 4.67
N ALA A 13 -2.31 4.85 3.34
CA ALA A 13 -3.25 4.07 2.55
C ALA A 13 -3.16 2.57 2.85
N LEU A 14 -1.95 2.02 2.88
CA LEU A 14 -1.70 0.60 3.17
C LEU A 14 -2.10 0.25 4.61
N SER A 15 -1.79 1.12 5.58
CA SER A 15 -2.22 0.95 6.97
C SER A 15 -3.74 0.95 7.13
N TYR A 16 -4.45 1.77 6.35
CA TYR A 16 -5.91 1.79 6.34
C TYR A 16 -6.48 0.50 5.77
N LEU A 17 -5.90 0.02 4.65
CA LEU A 17 -6.26 -1.24 4.03
C LEU A 17 -6.05 -2.45 4.96
N HIS A 18 -4.86 -2.57 5.57
CA HIS A 18 -4.50 -3.73 6.40
C HIS A 18 -5.21 -3.77 7.76
N ARG A 19 -5.81 -2.66 8.19
CA ARG A 19 -6.71 -2.62 9.36
C ARG A 19 -8.16 -2.91 9.00
N GLU A 20 -8.44 -3.25 7.74
CA GLU A 20 -9.79 -3.55 7.23
C GLU A 20 -10.81 -2.42 7.49
N LEU A 21 -10.33 -1.18 7.47
CA LEU A 21 -11.17 0.00 7.68
C LEU A 21 -11.93 0.35 6.40
N SER A 22 -13.11 0.95 6.58
CA SER A 22 -13.98 1.41 5.48
C SER A 22 -14.66 2.74 5.81
N GLY A 23 -15.25 3.39 4.80
CA GLY A 23 -16.04 4.61 4.93
C GLY A 23 -15.27 5.91 4.65
N ASN A 24 -13.94 5.85 4.46
CA ASN A 24 -13.15 7.00 4.02
C ASN A 24 -12.92 6.95 2.51
N ARG A 25 -13.78 7.66 1.76
CA ARG A 25 -13.74 7.71 0.28
C ARG A 25 -12.39 8.13 -0.28
N ALA A 26 -11.67 9.05 0.38
CA ALA A 26 -10.37 9.52 -0.10
C ALA A 26 -9.31 8.41 0.00
N LYS A 27 -9.26 7.69 1.13
CA LYS A 27 -8.35 6.56 1.32
C LYS A 27 -8.71 5.40 0.41
N GLU A 28 -9.99 5.09 0.24
CA GLU A 28 -10.47 4.06 -0.68
C GLU A 28 -10.09 4.36 -2.13
N ALA A 29 -10.29 5.59 -2.60
CA ALA A 29 -9.89 6.02 -3.94
C ALA A 29 -8.37 5.95 -4.14
N LEU A 30 -7.59 6.34 -3.12
CA LEU A 30 -6.14 6.24 -3.15
C LEU A 30 -5.68 4.78 -3.25
N ILE A 31 -6.24 3.87 -2.43
CA ILE A 31 -5.95 2.43 -2.49
C ILE A 31 -6.28 1.88 -3.89
N ALA A 32 -7.45 2.23 -4.44
CA ALA A 32 -7.84 1.82 -5.79
C ALA A 32 -6.85 2.31 -6.85
N ARG A 33 -6.35 3.54 -6.73
CA ARG A 33 -5.35 4.09 -7.64
C ARG A 33 -4.00 3.39 -7.51
N ILE A 34 -3.58 3.02 -6.29
CA ILE A 34 -2.35 2.24 -6.08
C ILE A 34 -2.50 0.88 -6.77
N ARG A 35 -3.61 0.15 -6.54
CA ARG A 35 -3.89 -1.14 -7.21
C ARG A 35 -3.87 -1.02 -8.72
N HIS A 36 -4.54 -0.02 -9.28
CA HIS A 36 -4.60 0.20 -10.72
C HIS A 36 -3.21 0.46 -11.32
N ARG A 37 -2.35 1.22 -10.63
CA ARG A 37 -1.01 1.55 -11.13
C ARG A 37 0.02 0.45 -10.92
N SER A 38 -0.13 -0.35 -9.87
CA SER A 38 0.85 -1.39 -9.52
C SER A 38 0.47 -2.77 -10.05
N GLY A 39 -0.82 -3.01 -10.36
CA GLY A 39 -1.34 -4.33 -10.72
C GLY A 39 -1.43 -5.31 -9.55
N TYR A 40 -1.08 -4.88 -8.33
CA TYR A 40 -1.06 -5.75 -7.15
C TYR A 40 -2.34 -5.66 -6.33
N ARG A 41 -2.67 -6.75 -5.65
CA ARG A 41 -3.80 -6.84 -4.72
C ARG A 41 -3.58 -6.03 -3.42
N LEU A 42 -2.34 -5.65 -3.12
CA LEU A 42 -1.89 -4.94 -1.90
C LEU A 42 -2.17 -5.66 -0.58
N THR A 43 -2.74 -6.86 -0.62
CA THR A 43 -2.90 -7.78 0.51
C THR A 43 -1.90 -8.95 0.45
N PHE A 44 -0.94 -8.86 -0.47
CA PHE A 44 0.13 -9.84 -0.67
C PHE A 44 1.45 -9.10 -0.82
N ASN A 45 2.54 -9.80 -0.51
CA ASN A 45 3.88 -9.30 -0.75
C ASN A 45 4.10 -9.08 -2.24
N THR A 46 4.82 -8.00 -2.59
CA THR A 46 5.29 -7.79 -3.96
C THR A 46 6.62 -8.50 -4.18
N MET A 47 7.11 -8.47 -5.42
CA MET A 47 8.47 -8.92 -5.73
C MET A 47 9.50 -7.98 -5.10
N ILE A 48 10.63 -8.52 -4.66
CA ILE A 48 11.71 -7.74 -4.06
C ILE A 48 12.35 -6.76 -5.06
N ARG A 49 12.27 -7.06 -6.37
CA ARG A 49 12.84 -6.26 -7.46
C ARG A 49 11.89 -5.18 -8.00
N GLU A 50 10.78 -4.91 -7.33
CA GLU A 50 9.89 -3.83 -7.75
C GLU A 50 10.61 -2.48 -7.76
N LEU A 51 10.56 -1.79 -8.90
CA LEU A 51 11.41 -0.64 -9.18
C LEU A 51 10.98 0.64 -8.44
N LYS A 52 9.70 0.77 -8.11
CA LYS A 52 9.13 1.99 -7.51
C LYS A 52 8.98 1.87 -6.00
N PHE A 53 8.32 0.81 -5.55
CA PHE A 53 8.23 0.45 -4.14
C PHE A 53 7.85 -1.03 -4.05
N ASN A 54 8.24 -1.67 -2.95
CA ASN A 54 7.81 -3.01 -2.60
C ASN A 54 6.92 -2.98 -1.34
N LEU A 55 6.06 -3.98 -1.20
CA LEU A 55 5.25 -4.21 -0.02
C LEU A 55 5.64 -5.55 0.60
N LEU A 56 5.99 -5.51 1.89
CA LEU A 56 6.22 -6.68 2.72
C LEU A 56 5.21 -6.70 3.86
N ILE A 57 4.33 -7.68 3.84
CA ILE A 57 3.47 -8.08 4.95
C ILE A 57 4.27 -9.11 5.74
N TRP A 58 4.80 -8.67 6.86
CA TRP A 58 5.54 -9.54 7.77
C TRP A 58 4.59 -10.53 8.45
N SER A 59 4.95 -11.81 8.41
CA SER A 59 4.30 -12.86 9.21
C SER A 59 5.35 -13.47 10.12
N SER A 60 5.18 -13.34 11.43
CA SER A 60 6.09 -13.90 12.44
C SER A 60 5.89 -15.41 12.65
N ARG A 61 4.89 -16.02 12.01
CA ARG A 61 4.67 -17.47 12.10
C ARG A 61 5.71 -18.20 11.26
N ILE A 62 6.75 -18.63 11.96
CA ILE A 62 7.39 -19.94 11.82
C ILE A 62 6.87 -20.80 12.97
#